data_AF-A0A4R0JV33-F1
#
_entry.id   AF-A0A4R0JV33-F1
#
_cell.length_a   1.000
_cell.length_b   1.000
_cell.length_c   1.000
_cell.angle_alpha   90.00
_cell.angle_beta   90.00
_cell.angle_gamma   90.00
#
_symmetry.space_group_name_H-M   'P 1'
#
loop_
_entity.id
_entity.type
_entity.pdbx_description
1 polymer ?
#
loop_
_entity_poly.entity_id
_entity_poly.type
_entity_poly.pdbx_seq_one_letter_code
_entity_poly.pdbx_strand_id
1 'polypeptide(L)'
;MAPVQAPPSQQLPAVQKLRVRFAKRGRLRFTSHRDFQRAFERAVRRAELPVAFSHGFSPHPKISYAGAAPTGAASEAEYLEISLTHERDAEQVRAALDEALPPGLDVLEVVVAGPGALAERLEASEWRIALPGVDPEVATAAVEAFLAREEILVERMTKRGLRSFDCRGAVLRLTVAHEPAPVATCAILQVVLRHGTPAVRPDDVLAGVLEVATLPVTGPALLTRLAQGPLIAATGTVDDPLARDRDATQATATGQAGPHQTHPAEGDAAAPSVP
;
A
#
# COMPACT_ATOMS: atom_id res chain seq x y z
N MET A 1 5.24 -25.86 -46.03
CA MET A 1 5.67 -26.12 -44.63
C MET A 1 4.87 -25.20 -43.72
N ALA A 2 3.95 -25.75 -42.92
CA ALA A 2 3.28 -24.98 -41.88
C ALA A 2 4.31 -24.58 -40.81
N PRO A 3 4.21 -23.37 -40.21
CA PRO A 3 5.11 -22.98 -39.14
C PRO A 3 4.90 -23.92 -37.95
N VAL A 4 5.98 -24.56 -37.51
CA VAL A 4 6.03 -25.33 -36.26
C VAL A 4 5.62 -24.38 -35.14
N GLN A 5 4.42 -24.58 -34.59
CA GLN A 5 4.02 -23.94 -33.34
C GLN A 5 5.04 -24.35 -32.29
N ALA A 6 5.75 -23.36 -31.72
CA ALA A 6 6.58 -23.59 -30.56
C ALA A 6 5.74 -24.24 -29.45
N PRO A 7 6.28 -25.22 -28.70
CA PRO A 7 5.53 -25.87 -27.64
C PRO A 7 5.00 -24.83 -26.64
N PRO A 8 3.79 -25.03 -26.07
CA PRO A 8 3.30 -24.15 -25.01
C PRO A 8 4.35 -24.12 -23.90
N SER A 9 4.77 -22.91 -23.50
CA SER A 9 5.76 -22.71 -22.45
C SER A 9 5.40 -23.56 -21.23
N GLN A 10 6.32 -24.45 -20.79
CA GLN A 10 6.16 -25.33 -19.62
C GLN A 10 6.15 -24.52 -18.31
N GLN A 11 5.20 -23.60 -18.16
CA GLN A 11 5.05 -22.82 -16.94
C GLN A 11 4.21 -23.61 -15.96
N LEU A 12 4.77 -23.88 -14.79
CA LEU A 12 4.03 -24.47 -13.69
C LEU A 12 2.93 -23.50 -13.24
N PRO A 13 1.73 -24.01 -12.90
CA PRO A 13 0.64 -23.19 -12.40
C PRO A 13 1.04 -22.54 -11.06
N ALA A 14 0.43 -21.40 -10.77
CA ALA A 14 0.55 -20.81 -9.44
C ALA A 14 -0.30 -21.62 -8.45
N VAL A 15 0.31 -22.12 -7.38
CA VAL A 15 -0.36 -22.94 -6.35
C VAL A 15 -0.48 -22.19 -5.01
N GLN A 16 0.35 -21.17 -4.79
CA GLN A 16 0.33 -20.35 -3.58
C GLN A 16 0.47 -18.88 -3.97
N LYS A 17 -0.26 -18.00 -3.29
CA LYS A 17 -0.04 -16.55 -3.37
C LYS A 17 0.37 -16.06 -1.99
N LEU A 18 1.39 -15.21 -1.93
CA LEU A 18 1.85 -14.56 -0.70
C LEU A 18 1.66 -13.05 -0.81
N ARG A 19 1.33 -12.41 0.29
CA ARG A 19 1.32 -10.95 0.45
C ARG A 19 2.49 -10.54 1.30
N VAL A 20 3.21 -9.53 0.84
CA VAL A 20 4.45 -9.06 1.47
C VAL A 20 4.25 -7.61 1.89
N ARG A 21 4.52 -7.32 3.17
CA ARG A 21 4.66 -5.96 3.69
C ARG A 21 6.13 -5.64 3.86
N PHE A 22 6.54 -4.48 3.38
CA PHE A 22 7.93 -4.04 3.45
C PHE A 22 8.04 -2.54 3.71
N ALA A 23 9.20 -2.11 4.19
CA ALA A 23 9.53 -0.72 4.43
C ALA A 23 10.48 -0.15 3.38
N LYS A 24 10.41 1.18 3.19
CA LYS A 24 11.35 2.00 2.44
C LYS A 24 11.88 3.09 3.35
N ARG A 25 13.15 3.00 3.73
CA ARG A 25 13.78 3.89 4.73
C ARG A 25 15.07 4.51 4.24
N GLY A 26 15.51 5.55 4.94
CA GLY A 26 16.77 6.24 4.66
C GLY A 26 16.88 6.68 3.21
N ARG A 27 18.03 6.40 2.57
CA ARG A 27 18.27 6.78 1.17
C ARG A 27 17.36 6.04 0.17
N LEU A 28 16.83 4.86 0.53
CA LEU A 28 16.02 4.04 -0.36
C LEU A 28 14.62 4.64 -0.60
N ARG A 29 14.19 5.63 0.20
CA ARG A 29 12.97 6.42 -0.06
C ARG A 29 12.98 7.17 -1.39
N PHE A 30 14.17 7.44 -1.94
CA PHE A 30 14.34 8.09 -3.24
C PHE A 30 14.31 7.11 -4.42
N THR A 31 14.15 5.82 -4.16
CA THR A 31 14.04 4.79 -5.19
C THR A 31 12.71 4.95 -5.92
N SER A 32 12.74 5.01 -7.25
CA SER A 32 11.51 5.03 -8.05
C SER A 32 10.76 3.68 -7.92
N HIS A 33 9.48 3.67 -8.26
CA HIS A 33 8.72 2.41 -8.25
C HIS A 33 9.38 1.33 -9.13
N ARG A 34 9.87 1.72 -10.32
CA ARG A 34 10.51 0.81 -11.27
C ARG A 34 11.84 0.26 -10.74
N ASP A 35 12.62 1.09 -10.06
CA ASP A 35 13.90 0.64 -9.50
C ASP A 35 13.68 -0.33 -8.34
N PHE A 36 12.65 -0.10 -7.54
CA PHE A 36 12.20 -1.06 -6.53
C PHE A 36 11.78 -2.39 -7.17
N GLN A 37 10.94 -2.38 -8.22
CA GLN A 37 10.52 -3.61 -8.91
C GLN A 37 11.73 -4.43 -9.39
N ARG A 38 12.75 -3.78 -9.99
CA ARG A 38 13.98 -4.47 -10.41
C ARG A 38 14.79 -5.00 -9.23
N ALA A 39 14.86 -4.26 -8.12
CA ALA A 39 15.54 -4.74 -6.92
C ALA A 39 14.82 -5.97 -6.34
N PHE A 40 13.49 -5.92 -6.27
CA PHE A 40 12.67 -7.02 -5.77
C PHE A 40 12.74 -8.26 -6.66
N GLU A 41 12.67 -8.11 -7.99
CA GLU A 41 12.87 -9.23 -8.93
C GLU A 41 14.25 -9.90 -8.78
N ARG A 42 15.30 -9.10 -8.51
CA ARG A 42 16.63 -9.64 -8.22
C ARG A 42 16.68 -10.36 -6.87
N ALA A 43 16.01 -9.82 -5.85
CA ALA A 43 15.90 -10.44 -4.54
C ALA A 43 15.19 -11.80 -4.62
N VAL A 44 14.06 -11.86 -5.34
CA VAL A 44 13.34 -13.10 -5.66
C VAL A 44 14.26 -14.15 -6.28
N ARG A 45 15.10 -13.76 -7.26
CA ARG A 45 16.06 -14.67 -7.90
C ARG A 45 17.16 -15.13 -6.94
N ARG A 46 17.70 -14.21 -6.12
CA ARG A 46 18.75 -14.50 -5.13
C ARG A 46 18.25 -15.41 -4.01
N ALA A 47 17.00 -15.25 -3.59
CA ALA A 47 16.32 -16.08 -2.61
C ALA A 47 15.80 -17.41 -3.19
N GLU A 48 16.07 -17.68 -4.48
CA GLU A 48 15.66 -18.90 -5.19
C GLU A 48 14.16 -19.21 -5.07
N LEU A 49 13.33 -18.17 -5.00
CA LEU A 49 11.89 -18.35 -4.82
C LEU A 49 11.26 -18.91 -6.10
N PRO A 50 10.40 -19.95 -5.99
CA PRO A 50 9.77 -20.59 -7.14
C PRO A 50 8.59 -19.75 -7.66
N VAL A 51 8.85 -18.55 -8.18
CA VAL A 51 7.81 -17.63 -8.63
C VAL A 51 7.16 -18.13 -9.92
N ALA A 52 5.83 -18.09 -9.97
CA ALA A 52 5.05 -18.38 -11.17
C ALA A 52 5.18 -17.25 -12.19
N PHE A 53 5.10 -17.60 -13.48
CA PHE A 53 5.22 -16.65 -14.57
C PHE A 53 3.89 -16.46 -15.31
N SER A 54 3.75 -15.32 -15.99
CA SER A 54 2.63 -15.05 -16.89
C SER A 54 2.75 -15.87 -18.17
N HIS A 55 1.60 -16.27 -18.72
CA HIS A 55 1.53 -16.93 -20.02
C HIS A 55 1.80 -15.93 -21.17
N GLY A 56 2.33 -16.42 -22.29
CA GLY A 56 2.55 -15.64 -23.51
C GLY A 56 4.01 -15.60 -23.98
N PHE A 57 4.27 -14.80 -25.01
CA PHE A 57 5.58 -14.73 -25.70
C PHE A 57 6.68 -13.99 -24.90
N SER A 58 6.31 -13.27 -23.84
CA SER A 58 7.25 -12.60 -22.93
C SER A 58 6.79 -12.85 -21.50
N PRO A 59 7.17 -13.99 -20.91
CA PRO A 59 6.73 -14.35 -19.59
C PRO A 59 7.42 -13.50 -18.53
N HIS A 60 6.62 -12.91 -17.65
CA HIS A 60 7.11 -12.10 -16.53
C HIS A 60 6.72 -12.75 -15.20
N PRO A 61 7.53 -12.56 -14.14
CA PRO A 61 7.16 -13.01 -12.80
C PRO A 61 5.79 -12.46 -12.40
N LYS A 62 4.93 -13.32 -11.83
CA LYS A 62 3.60 -12.93 -11.33
C LYS A 62 3.75 -12.21 -10.00
N ILE A 63 4.06 -10.92 -10.10
CA ILE A 63 4.21 -9.99 -8.98
C ILE A 63 3.29 -8.80 -9.23
N SER A 64 2.42 -8.48 -8.28
CA SER A 64 1.56 -7.30 -8.30
C SER A 64 1.99 -6.34 -7.19
N TYR A 65 1.99 -5.04 -7.49
CA TYR A 65 2.38 -4.01 -6.53
C TYR A 65 1.20 -3.06 -6.30
N ALA A 66 0.94 -2.68 -5.06
CA ALA A 66 -0.22 -1.86 -4.71
C ALA A 66 0.18 -0.65 -3.84
N GLY A 67 -0.43 0.50 -4.10
CA GLY A 67 -0.35 1.66 -3.20
C GLY A 67 1.07 2.21 -2.95
N ALA A 68 1.95 2.20 -3.96
CA ALA A 68 3.33 2.65 -3.80
C ALA A 68 3.40 4.13 -3.32
N ALA A 69 4.22 4.41 -2.31
CA ALA A 69 4.46 5.78 -1.85
C ALA A 69 5.11 6.64 -2.95
N PRO A 70 4.88 7.97 -2.97
CA PRO A 70 5.60 8.87 -3.84
C PRO A 70 7.09 8.86 -3.53
N THR A 71 7.92 9.02 -4.57
CA THR A 71 9.38 9.12 -4.42
C THR A 71 9.75 10.27 -3.49
N GLY A 72 10.66 10.01 -2.56
CA GLY A 72 11.08 10.96 -1.52
C GLY A 72 10.42 10.71 -0.17
N ALA A 73 9.28 10.01 -0.13
CA ALA A 73 8.62 9.62 1.11
C ALA A 73 9.13 8.26 1.63
N ALA A 74 9.40 8.20 2.93
CA ALA A 74 9.59 6.94 3.62
C ALA A 74 8.24 6.22 3.81
N SER A 75 8.27 4.91 3.99
CA SER A 75 7.05 4.12 4.14
C SER A 75 7.30 2.86 4.96
N GLU A 76 6.42 2.60 5.92
CA GLU A 76 6.39 1.40 6.77
C GLU A 76 5.34 0.38 6.28
N ALA A 77 4.56 0.78 5.27
CA ALA A 77 3.38 0.08 4.79
C ALA A 77 3.35 0.07 3.24
N GLU A 78 4.40 -0.46 2.62
CA GLU A 78 4.37 -0.86 1.21
C GLU A 78 3.93 -2.30 1.09
N TYR A 79 3.22 -2.62 0.00
CA TYR A 79 2.69 -3.95 -0.23
C TYR A 79 2.85 -4.45 -1.65
N LEU A 80 3.02 -5.76 -1.76
CA LEU A 80 2.99 -6.49 -3.03
C LEU A 80 2.42 -7.89 -2.83
N GLU A 81 1.99 -8.53 -3.91
CA GLU A 81 1.65 -9.95 -3.94
C GLU A 81 2.62 -10.70 -4.87
N ILE A 82 3.07 -11.88 -4.45
CA ILE A 82 3.86 -12.82 -5.28
C ILE A 82 3.10 -14.14 -5.41
N SER A 83 3.08 -14.71 -6.62
CA SER A 83 2.51 -16.05 -6.84
C SER A 83 3.62 -17.07 -7.03
N LEU A 84 3.58 -18.18 -6.31
CA LEU A 84 4.57 -19.26 -6.32
C LEU A 84 4.02 -20.52 -7.00
N THR A 85 4.91 -21.30 -7.60
CA THR A 85 4.62 -22.61 -8.22
C THR A 85 4.74 -23.77 -7.24
N HIS A 86 5.31 -23.52 -6.06
CA HIS A 86 5.43 -24.47 -4.96
C HIS A 86 5.10 -23.75 -3.66
N GLU A 87 4.49 -24.45 -2.72
CA GLU A 87 4.27 -23.93 -1.39
C GLU A 87 5.60 -23.69 -0.67
N ARG A 88 5.70 -22.54 -0.01
CA ARG A 88 6.80 -22.18 0.87
C ARG A 88 6.25 -21.68 2.19
N ASP A 89 7.01 -21.91 3.25
CA ASP A 89 6.75 -21.30 4.53
C ASP A 89 6.90 -19.78 4.44
N ALA A 90 5.92 -19.04 4.96
CA ALA A 90 5.86 -17.59 4.81
C ALA A 90 7.02 -16.89 5.53
N GLU A 91 7.42 -17.38 6.71
CA GLU A 91 8.51 -16.78 7.49
C GLU A 91 9.88 -17.05 6.84
N GLN A 92 10.10 -18.24 6.29
CA GLN A 92 11.29 -18.53 5.47
C GLN A 92 11.37 -17.61 4.25
N VAL A 93 10.25 -17.38 3.56
CA VAL A 93 10.19 -16.44 2.43
C VAL A 93 10.49 -15.01 2.89
N ARG A 94 9.93 -14.58 4.02
CA ARG A 94 10.21 -13.27 4.62
C ARG A 94 11.71 -13.08 4.86
N ALA A 95 12.33 -14.00 5.60
CA ALA A 95 13.75 -13.94 5.94
C ALA A 95 14.65 -13.93 4.71
N ALA A 96 14.38 -14.82 3.74
CA ALA A 96 15.19 -14.92 2.51
C ALA A 96 15.07 -13.66 1.63
N LEU A 97 13.89 -13.04 1.54
CA LEU A 97 13.71 -11.79 0.81
C LEU A 97 14.38 -10.61 1.52
N ASP A 98 14.28 -10.54 2.85
CA ASP A 98 14.91 -9.50 3.67
C ASP A 98 16.43 -9.52 3.52
N GLU A 99 17.04 -10.71 3.63
CA GLU A 99 18.48 -10.90 3.41
C GLU A 99 18.91 -10.55 1.97
N ALA A 100 18.07 -10.85 0.99
CA ALA A 100 18.38 -10.63 -0.40
C ALA A 100 18.27 -9.15 -0.83
N LEU A 101 17.46 -8.34 -0.12
CA LEU A 101 17.25 -6.93 -0.40
C LEU A 101 18.35 -6.03 0.20
N PRO A 102 18.62 -4.87 -0.40
CA PRO A 102 19.58 -3.93 0.16
C PRO A 102 19.02 -3.25 1.43
N PRO A 103 19.89 -2.88 2.39
CA PRO A 103 19.47 -2.18 3.61
C PRO A 103 18.59 -0.96 3.32
N GLY A 104 17.49 -0.83 4.05
CA GLY A 104 16.48 0.21 3.85
C GLY A 104 15.34 -0.19 2.90
N LEU A 105 15.38 -1.40 2.35
CA LEU A 105 14.23 -2.12 1.77
C LEU A 105 13.98 -3.38 2.62
N ASP A 106 13.32 -3.22 3.76
CA ASP A 106 13.26 -4.27 4.78
C ASP A 106 11.91 -5.00 4.69
N VAL A 107 11.93 -6.33 4.61
CA VAL A 107 10.71 -7.16 4.56
C VAL A 107 10.21 -7.41 5.97
N LEU A 108 9.11 -6.75 6.29
CA LEU A 108 8.56 -6.74 7.63
C LEU A 108 7.69 -7.96 7.88
N GLU A 109 6.98 -8.45 6.86
CA GLU A 109 6.00 -9.51 7.03
C GLU A 109 5.66 -10.17 5.70
N VAL A 110 5.41 -11.48 5.75
CA VAL A 110 4.85 -12.27 4.65
C VAL A 110 3.73 -13.13 5.19
N VAL A 111 2.58 -13.13 4.50
CA VAL A 111 1.42 -13.96 4.85
C VAL A 111 0.93 -14.72 3.62
N VAL A 112 0.32 -15.89 3.84
CA VAL A 112 -0.39 -16.60 2.78
C VAL A 112 -1.64 -15.82 2.41
N ALA A 113 -1.79 -15.46 1.14
CA ALA A 113 -2.87 -14.61 0.69
C ALA A 113 -4.19 -15.38 0.67
N GLY A 114 -5.19 -14.88 1.40
CA GLY A 114 -6.59 -15.25 1.20
C GLY A 114 -7.17 -14.66 -0.10
N PRO A 115 -8.46 -14.92 -0.37
CA PRO A 115 -9.12 -14.45 -1.59
C PRO A 115 -9.13 -12.92 -1.74
N GLY A 116 -9.37 -12.46 -2.98
CA GLY A 116 -9.42 -11.06 -3.37
C GLY A 116 -8.05 -10.46 -3.72
N ALA A 117 -8.06 -9.25 -4.29
CA ALA A 117 -6.84 -8.52 -4.59
C ALA A 117 -6.45 -7.63 -3.40
N LEU A 118 -5.16 -7.63 -3.02
CA LEU A 118 -4.70 -6.74 -1.94
C LEU A 118 -4.99 -5.25 -2.22
N ALA A 119 -4.89 -4.83 -3.49
CA ALA A 119 -5.12 -3.44 -3.88
C ALA A 119 -6.54 -2.95 -3.52
N GLU A 120 -7.54 -3.83 -3.53
CA GLU A 120 -8.92 -3.51 -3.16
C GLU A 120 -9.09 -3.27 -1.66
N ARG A 121 -8.14 -3.76 -0.84
CA ARG A 121 -8.14 -3.56 0.61
C ARG A 121 -7.45 -2.25 1.03
N LEU A 122 -6.82 -1.53 0.10
CA LEU A 122 -6.06 -0.32 0.42
C LEU A 122 -6.92 0.93 0.17
N GLU A 123 -7.68 1.32 1.18
CA GLU A 123 -8.68 2.39 1.09
C GLU A 123 -8.19 3.72 1.67
N ALA A 124 -7.24 3.67 2.60
CA ALA A 124 -6.67 4.86 3.24
C ALA A 124 -5.20 4.65 3.64
N SER A 125 -4.51 5.76 3.91
CA SER A 125 -3.15 5.77 4.42
C SER A 125 -2.94 6.80 5.52
N GLU A 126 -2.16 6.41 6.52
CA GLU A 126 -1.75 7.26 7.63
C GLU A 126 -0.34 7.78 7.40
N TRP A 127 -0.17 9.09 7.51
CA TRP A 127 1.04 9.80 7.18
C TRP A 127 1.50 10.64 8.35
N ARG A 128 2.81 10.72 8.46
CA ARG A 128 3.52 11.65 9.31
C ARG A 128 4.31 12.62 8.42
N ILE A 129 4.06 13.91 8.60
CA ILE A 129 4.74 15.00 7.90
C ILE A 129 5.50 15.80 8.96
N ALA A 130 6.81 15.57 9.07
CA ALA A 130 7.64 16.37 9.97
C ALA A 130 8.09 17.65 9.27
N LEU A 131 7.97 18.76 9.99
CA LEU A 131 8.33 20.11 9.54
C LEU A 131 9.42 20.68 10.49
N PRO A 132 10.70 20.34 10.24
CA PRO A 132 11.79 20.85 11.06
C PRO A 132 11.85 22.38 11.04
N GLY A 133 11.99 22.99 12.21
CA GLY A 133 12.04 24.44 12.39
C GLY A 133 10.67 25.12 12.52
N VAL A 134 9.56 24.39 12.34
CA VAL A 134 8.21 24.93 12.47
C VAL A 134 7.69 24.73 13.88
N ASP A 135 7.14 25.79 14.46
CA ASP A 135 6.48 25.78 15.77
C ASP A 135 5.16 24.98 15.72
N PRO A 136 4.94 24.01 16.63
CA PRO A 136 3.67 23.28 16.74
C PRO A 136 2.44 24.16 16.91
N GLU A 137 2.52 25.29 17.62
CA GLU A 137 1.37 26.19 17.80
C GLU A 137 1.01 26.88 16.47
N VAL A 138 2.02 27.35 15.73
CA VAL A 138 1.83 27.94 14.39
C VAL A 138 1.28 26.90 13.41
N ALA A 139 1.79 25.67 13.46
CA ALA A 139 1.28 24.56 12.67
C ALA A 139 -0.17 24.21 13.02
N THR A 140 -0.55 24.30 14.30
CA THR A 140 -1.92 24.03 14.75
C THR A 140 -2.89 25.03 14.16
N ALA A 141 -2.58 26.33 14.25
CA ALA A 141 -3.40 27.37 13.64
C ALA A 141 -3.55 27.20 12.11
N ALA A 142 -2.47 26.79 11.43
CA ALA A 142 -2.51 26.51 9.99
C ALA A 142 -3.38 25.29 9.63
N VAL A 143 -3.31 24.23 10.43
CA VAL A 143 -4.17 23.04 10.30
C VAL A 143 -5.63 23.39 10.54
N GLU A 144 -5.94 24.20 11.54
CA GLU A 144 -7.31 24.66 11.80
C GLU A 144 -7.86 25.47 10.61
N ALA A 145 -7.06 26.37 10.05
CA ALA A 145 -7.43 27.14 8.85
C ALA A 145 -7.68 26.23 7.64
N PHE A 146 -6.87 25.18 7.45
CA PHE A 146 -7.07 24.16 6.43
C PHE A 146 -8.39 23.39 6.63
N LEU A 147 -8.65 22.92 7.85
CA LEU A 147 -9.83 22.12 8.15
C LEU A 147 -11.14 22.90 8.05
N ALA A 148 -11.09 24.22 8.28
CA ALA A 148 -12.21 25.15 8.16
C ALA A 148 -12.67 25.40 6.71
N ARG A 149 -11.88 25.00 5.70
CA ARG A 149 -12.29 25.06 4.29
C ARG A 149 -13.02 23.77 3.90
N GLU A 150 -14.05 23.93 3.07
CA GLU A 150 -14.75 22.80 2.44
C GLU A 150 -13.96 22.26 1.24
N GLU A 151 -13.28 23.15 0.51
CA GLU A 151 -12.50 22.83 -0.69
C GLU A 151 -11.19 23.61 -0.68
N ILE A 152 -10.08 22.94 -1.05
CA ILE A 152 -8.77 23.57 -1.27
C ILE A 152 -8.16 22.97 -2.53
N LEU A 153 -8.07 23.78 -3.59
CA LEU A 153 -7.52 23.36 -4.87
C LEU A 153 -6.00 23.48 -4.88
N VAL A 154 -5.33 22.40 -5.27
CA VAL A 154 -3.87 22.37 -5.48
C VAL A 154 -3.54 21.90 -6.88
N GLU A 155 -2.39 22.31 -7.39
CA GLU A 155 -1.94 21.98 -8.73
C GLU A 155 -0.79 20.97 -8.71
N ARG A 156 -0.88 19.96 -9.58
CA ARG A 156 0.20 18.96 -9.74
C ARG A 156 0.49 18.70 -11.21
N MET A 157 1.77 18.64 -11.57
CA MET A 157 2.20 18.26 -12.91
C MET A 157 1.88 16.79 -13.19
N THR A 158 1.28 16.52 -14.34
CA THR A 158 1.00 15.17 -14.84
C THR A 158 1.63 14.98 -16.21
N LYS A 159 1.57 13.75 -16.75
CA LYS A 159 1.98 13.49 -18.14
C LYS A 159 1.19 14.30 -19.18
N ARG A 160 0.01 14.81 -18.81
CA ARG A 160 -0.87 15.62 -19.68
C ARG A 160 -0.80 17.13 -19.35
N GLY A 161 0.18 17.56 -18.55
CA GLY A 161 0.32 18.94 -18.09
C GLY A 161 -0.16 19.15 -16.65
N LEU A 162 -0.25 20.42 -16.27
CA LEU A 162 -0.68 20.87 -14.95
C LEU A 162 -2.16 20.56 -14.74
N ARG A 163 -2.50 19.99 -13.59
CA ARG A 163 -3.89 19.66 -13.24
C ARG A 163 -4.20 20.15 -11.83
N SER A 164 -5.31 20.86 -11.71
CA SER A 164 -5.90 21.26 -10.43
C SER A 164 -6.90 20.22 -9.93
N PHE A 165 -6.94 20.00 -8.62
CA PHE A 165 -7.91 19.14 -7.94
C PHE A 165 -8.01 19.51 -6.46
N ASP A 166 -9.14 19.19 -5.84
CA ASP A 166 -9.34 19.39 -4.41
C ASP A 166 -8.51 18.38 -3.59
N CYS A 167 -7.64 18.90 -2.71
CA CYS A 167 -6.92 18.08 -1.74
C CYS A 167 -7.69 17.90 -0.43
N ARG A 168 -8.58 18.83 -0.07
CA ARG A 168 -9.28 18.85 1.22
C ARG A 168 -10.24 17.68 1.37
N GLY A 169 -10.95 17.32 0.31
CA GLY A 169 -11.92 16.23 0.30
C GLY A 169 -11.35 14.84 0.57
N ALA A 170 -10.03 14.64 0.41
CA ALA A 170 -9.39 13.37 0.73
C ALA A 170 -8.88 13.28 2.18
N VAL A 171 -8.82 14.40 2.92
CA VAL A 171 -8.31 14.45 4.29
C VAL A 171 -9.40 14.02 5.27
N LEU A 172 -9.23 12.85 5.87
CA LEU A 172 -10.15 12.28 6.87
C LEU A 172 -9.80 12.75 8.29
N ARG A 173 -8.51 12.92 8.57
CA ARG A 173 -7.99 13.46 9.83
C ARG A 173 -6.71 14.25 9.54
N LEU A 174 -6.56 15.39 10.21
CA LEU A 174 -5.33 16.17 10.22
C LEU A 174 -5.15 16.75 11.62
N THR A 175 -4.08 16.36 12.30
CA THR A 175 -3.76 16.83 13.65
C THR A 175 -2.29 17.21 13.73
N VAL A 176 -1.93 18.04 14.72
CA VAL A 176 -0.55 18.40 15.00
C VAL A 176 -0.10 17.67 16.26
N ALA A 177 1.03 16.98 16.15
CA ALA A 177 1.79 16.46 17.26
C ALA A 177 3.10 17.24 17.39
N HIS A 178 3.70 17.18 18.57
CA HIS A 178 5.05 17.68 18.82
C HIS A 178 5.93 16.51 19.26
N GLU A 179 7.18 16.48 18.79
CA GLU A 179 8.20 15.66 19.43
C GLU A 179 9.09 16.54 20.27
N PRO A 180 9.36 16.18 21.54
CA PRO A 180 10.40 16.82 22.32
C PRO A 180 11.76 16.44 21.73
N ALA A 181 12.20 17.16 20.71
CA ALA A 181 13.53 17.00 20.15
C ALA A 181 14.54 17.83 20.96
N PRO A 182 15.75 17.32 21.24
CA PRO A 182 16.66 17.92 22.20
C PRO A 182 17.29 19.27 21.77
N VAL A 183 17.07 19.76 20.54
CA VAL A 183 17.82 20.94 20.02
C VAL A 183 17.01 21.86 19.09
N ALA A 184 15.93 21.41 18.43
CA ALA A 184 15.19 22.23 17.47
C ALA A 184 13.68 21.93 17.45
N THR A 185 12.87 22.98 17.35
CA THR A 185 11.41 22.90 17.23
C THR A 185 11.01 22.13 15.97
N CYS A 186 10.03 21.23 16.08
CA CYS A 186 9.54 20.43 14.95
C CYS A 186 8.04 20.13 15.13
N ALA A 187 7.22 20.72 14.26
CA ALA A 187 5.82 20.37 14.14
C ALA A 187 5.67 19.07 13.33
N ILE A 188 4.76 18.20 13.76
CA ILE A 188 4.46 16.94 13.08
C ILE A 188 2.99 16.94 12.71
N LEU A 189 2.68 16.96 11.42
CA LEU A 189 1.31 16.77 10.96
C LEU A 189 1.05 15.26 10.85
N GLN A 190 0.02 14.79 11.55
CA GLN A 190 -0.51 13.44 11.42
C GLN A 190 -1.74 13.50 10.53
N VAL A 191 -1.68 12.80 9.39
CA VAL A 191 -2.71 12.89 8.34
C VAL A 191 -3.25 11.51 8.05
N VAL A 192 -4.57 11.38 7.95
CA VAL A 192 -5.19 10.21 7.33
C VAL A 192 -5.82 10.63 6.02
N LEU A 193 -5.38 9.99 4.95
CA LEU A 193 -5.80 10.25 3.58
C LEU A 193 -6.64 9.11 3.05
N ARG A 194 -7.84 9.44 2.55
CA ARG A 194 -8.64 8.52 1.75
C ARG A 194 -8.00 8.35 0.38
N HIS A 195 -7.93 7.12 -0.10
CA HIS A 195 -7.54 6.84 -1.47
C HIS A 195 -8.70 7.11 -2.43
N GLY A 196 -8.39 7.72 -3.56
CA GLY A 196 -9.37 8.10 -4.56
C GLY A 196 -8.72 8.49 -5.87
N THR A 197 -9.54 8.94 -6.81
CA THR A 197 -9.09 9.48 -8.10
C THR A 197 -9.63 10.89 -8.28
N PRO A 198 -8.78 11.92 -8.39
CA PRO A 198 -7.32 11.86 -8.37
C PRO A 198 -6.77 11.48 -6.99
N ALA A 199 -5.61 10.83 -6.97
CA ALA A 199 -4.95 10.47 -5.72
C ALA A 199 -4.34 11.72 -5.07
N VAL A 200 -4.77 12.04 -3.84
CA VAL A 200 -4.18 13.08 -3.00
C VAL A 200 -3.00 12.48 -2.24
N ARG A 201 -1.85 13.15 -2.30
CA ARG A 201 -0.59 12.79 -1.64
C ARG A 201 -0.38 13.64 -0.39
N PRO A 202 0.47 13.20 0.55
CA PRO A 202 0.88 14.05 1.68
C PRO A 202 1.47 15.40 1.24
N ASP A 203 2.21 15.46 0.13
CA ASP A 203 2.72 16.72 -0.42
C ASP A 203 1.60 17.67 -0.86
N ASP A 204 0.50 17.12 -1.42
CA ASP A 204 -0.65 17.90 -1.86
C ASP A 204 -1.36 18.52 -0.64
N VAL A 205 -1.42 17.80 0.48
CA VAL A 205 -1.96 18.33 1.76
C VAL A 205 -1.09 19.46 2.29
N LEU A 206 0.24 19.27 2.31
CA LEU A 206 1.15 20.31 2.76
C LEU A 206 1.04 21.56 1.88
N ALA A 207 0.94 21.40 0.56
CA ALA A 207 0.68 22.50 -0.36
C ALA A 207 -0.64 23.21 -0.04
N GLY A 208 -1.71 22.46 0.22
CA GLY A 208 -3.00 23.03 0.60
C GLY A 208 -2.96 23.78 1.94
N VAL A 209 -2.18 23.32 2.92
CA VAL A 209 -1.99 24.05 4.19
C VAL A 209 -1.24 25.37 3.94
N LEU A 210 -0.22 25.36 3.08
CA LEU A 210 0.54 26.56 2.72
C LEU A 210 -0.26 27.55 1.87
N GLU A 211 -1.26 27.08 1.14
CA GLU A 211 -2.18 27.94 0.36
C GLU A 211 -3.08 28.79 1.27
N VAL A 212 -3.51 28.23 2.40
CA VAL A 212 -4.50 28.88 3.28
C VAL A 212 -3.89 29.52 4.53
N ALA A 213 -2.64 29.20 4.85
CA ALA A 213 -1.95 29.70 6.02
C ALA A 213 -0.44 29.87 5.78
N THR A 214 0.15 30.86 6.44
CA THR A 214 1.60 31.06 6.38
C THR A 214 2.30 30.16 7.41
N LEU A 215 3.11 29.22 6.93
CA LEU A 215 4.02 28.43 7.75
C LEU A 215 5.47 28.78 7.42
N PRO A 216 6.34 29.01 8.43
CA PRO A 216 7.75 29.32 8.22
C PRO A 216 8.55 28.05 7.90
N VAL A 217 8.22 27.36 6.80
CA VAL A 217 8.91 26.15 6.37
C VAL A 217 10.23 26.53 5.70
N THR A 218 11.35 26.30 6.39
CA THR A 218 12.69 26.67 5.90
C THR A 218 13.46 25.52 5.23
N GLY A 219 12.93 24.29 5.30
CA GLY A 219 13.57 23.09 4.75
C GLY A 219 12.57 22.07 4.22
N PRO A 220 13.03 20.95 3.65
CA PRO A 220 12.14 19.94 3.09
C PRO A 220 11.35 19.24 4.20
N ALA A 221 10.03 19.12 4.00
CA ALA A 221 9.20 18.27 4.85
C ALA A 221 9.63 16.81 4.74
N LEU A 222 9.61 16.09 5.86
CA LEU A 222 9.93 14.67 5.90
C LEU A 222 8.65 13.85 5.98
N LEU A 223 8.34 13.15 4.90
CA LEU A 223 7.13 12.38 4.74
C LEU A 223 7.39 10.92 5.07
N THR A 224 6.59 10.34 5.95
CA THR A 224 6.62 8.92 6.30
C THR A 224 5.21 8.36 6.31
N ARG A 225 4.92 7.35 5.48
CA ARG A 225 3.68 6.58 5.61
C ARG A 225 3.84 5.57 6.74
N LEU A 226 2.98 5.65 7.75
CA LEU A 226 2.98 4.77 8.91
C LEU A 226 2.14 3.52 8.66
N ALA A 227 0.96 3.70 8.05
CA ALA A 227 0.02 2.63 7.77
C ALA A 227 -0.69 2.84 6.43
N GLN A 228 -1.17 1.75 5.84
CA GLN A 228 -2.00 1.74 4.64
C GLN A 228 -2.83 0.46 4.62
N GLY A 229 -4.13 0.57 4.36
CA GLY A 229 -5.07 -0.53 4.52
C GLY A 229 -6.55 -0.11 4.47
N PRO A 230 -7.46 -0.95 5.00
CA PRO A 230 -8.89 -0.64 5.03
C PRO A 230 -9.19 0.60 5.88
N LEU A 231 -10.22 1.34 5.50
CA LEU A 231 -10.66 2.50 6.26
C LEU A 231 -11.65 2.08 7.35
N ILE A 232 -11.32 2.35 8.61
CA ILE A 232 -12.28 2.24 9.71
C ILE A 232 -13.08 3.55 9.75
N ALA A 233 -14.24 3.56 9.08
CA ALA A 233 -15.05 4.77 8.90
C ALA A 233 -15.45 5.44 10.23
N ALA A 234 -15.67 4.65 11.30
CA ALA A 234 -16.10 5.16 12.60
C ALA A 234 -15.03 6.01 13.31
N THR A 235 -13.75 5.68 13.13
CA THR A 235 -12.62 6.33 13.81
C THR A 235 -11.76 7.18 12.86
N GLY A 236 -11.96 7.03 11.55
CA GLY A 236 -11.09 7.63 10.54
C GLY A 236 -9.66 7.09 10.59
N THR A 237 -9.45 5.87 11.11
CA THR A 237 -8.14 5.23 11.19
C THR A 237 -7.96 4.18 10.10
N VAL A 238 -6.73 3.71 9.94
CA VAL A 238 -6.35 2.71 8.94
C VAL A 238 -6.14 1.37 9.64
N ASP A 239 -6.81 0.33 9.16
CA ASP A 239 -6.65 -1.04 9.68
C ASP A 239 -5.51 -1.79 8.95
N ASP A 240 -5.11 -2.94 9.48
CA ASP A 240 -4.12 -3.81 8.85
C ASP A 240 -4.74 -4.63 7.69
N PRO A 241 -4.29 -4.44 6.43
CA PRO A 241 -4.83 -5.16 5.29
C PRO A 241 -4.52 -6.67 5.27
N LEU A 242 -3.57 -7.12 6.10
CA LEU A 242 -3.13 -8.51 6.22
C LEU A 242 -3.80 -9.26 7.38
N ALA A 243 -4.56 -8.59 8.25
CA ALA A 243 -5.17 -9.21 9.43
C ALA A 243 -5.96 -10.48 9.09
N ARG A 244 -6.85 -10.40 8.08
CA ARG A 244 -7.66 -11.53 7.62
C ARG A 244 -6.84 -12.73 7.13
N ASP A 245 -5.66 -12.48 6.57
CA ASP A 245 -4.78 -13.54 6.04
C ASP A 245 -4.04 -14.26 7.19
N ARG A 246 -3.64 -13.50 8.22
CA ARG A 246 -3.08 -14.08 9.45
C ARG A 246 -4.09 -14.95 10.18
N ASP A 247 -5.31 -14.44 10.37
CA ASP A 247 -6.36 -15.15 11.10
C ASP A 247 -6.71 -16.49 10.42
N ALA A 248 -6.79 -16.50 9.09
CA ALA A 248 -7.01 -17.71 8.32
C ALA A 248 -5.86 -18.73 8.48
N THR A 249 -4.61 -18.26 8.48
CA THR A 249 -3.43 -19.11 8.68
C THR A 249 -3.42 -19.71 10.08
N GLN A 250 -3.72 -18.91 11.11
CA GLN A 250 -3.81 -19.37 12.50
C GLN A 250 -4.96 -20.36 12.74
N ALA A 251 -6.13 -20.13 12.15
CA ALA A 251 -7.26 -21.05 12.23
C ALA A 251 -6.93 -22.42 11.57
N THR A 252 -6.18 -22.40 10.47
CA THR A 252 -5.70 -23.62 9.81
C THR A 252 -4.68 -24.35 10.69
N ALA A 253 -3.74 -23.62 11.31
CA ALA A 253 -2.71 -24.20 12.18
C ALA A 253 -3.28 -24.77 13.50
N THR A 254 -4.35 -24.18 14.05
CA THR A 254 -5.00 -24.62 15.29
C THR A 254 -6.09 -25.67 15.07
N GLY A 255 -6.36 -26.09 13.83
CA GLY A 255 -7.39 -27.07 13.50
C GLY A 255 -8.83 -26.56 13.68
N GLN A 256 -9.01 -25.23 13.76
CA GLN A 256 -10.30 -24.57 13.95
C GLN A 256 -10.99 -24.19 12.63
N ALA A 257 -10.44 -24.61 11.48
CA ALA A 257 -11.07 -24.44 10.18
C ALA A 257 -12.38 -25.26 10.12
N GLY A 258 -13.51 -24.61 10.39
CA GLY A 258 -14.84 -25.22 10.28
C GLY A 258 -15.14 -25.66 8.83
N PRO A 259 -15.83 -26.80 8.63
CA PRO A 259 -16.14 -27.27 7.30
C PRO A 259 -17.02 -26.27 6.56
N HIS A 260 -16.62 -25.93 5.33
CA HIS A 260 -17.41 -25.15 4.39
C HIS A 260 -18.69 -25.95 4.08
N GLN A 261 -19.79 -25.61 4.75
CA GLN A 261 -21.11 -26.15 4.42
C GLN A 261 -21.56 -25.53 3.11
N THR A 262 -21.36 -26.25 2.01
CA THR A 262 -22.06 -26.03 0.75
C THR A 262 -23.54 -26.33 1.01
N HIS A 263 -24.37 -25.30 1.13
CA HIS A 263 -25.82 -25.43 1.02
C HIS A 263 -26.16 -25.87 -0.41
N PRO A 264 -26.77 -27.05 -0.64
CA PRO A 264 -27.37 -27.35 -1.92
C PRO A 264 -28.65 -26.51 -2.06
N ALA A 265 -28.80 -25.84 -3.20
CA ALA A 265 -30.03 -25.16 -3.57
C ALA A 265 -31.10 -26.20 -3.96
N GLU A 266 -32.00 -26.51 -3.03
CA GLU A 266 -33.33 -27.05 -3.36
C GLU A 266 -34.27 -25.89 -3.64
N GLY A 267 -34.98 -25.98 -4.76
CA GLY A 267 -35.95 -24.97 -5.19
C GLY A 267 -36.55 -25.28 -6.55
N ASP A 268 -37.11 -26.49 -6.67
CA ASP A 268 -38.04 -26.85 -7.73
C ASP A 268 -39.35 -26.07 -7.50
N ALA A 269 -39.73 -25.21 -8.44
CA ALA A 269 -40.99 -24.47 -8.42
C ALA A 269 -41.70 -24.68 -9.75
N ALA A 270 -42.68 -25.57 -9.69
CA ALA A 270 -43.63 -25.90 -10.74
C ALA A 270 -44.37 -24.66 -11.29
N ALA A 271 -44.50 -24.63 -12.61
CA ALA A 271 -45.34 -23.69 -13.33
C ALA A 271 -46.84 -23.98 -13.10
N PRO A 272 -47.71 -22.96 -12.96
CA PRO A 272 -49.14 -23.18 -12.93
C PRO A 272 -49.69 -23.31 -14.35
N SER A 273 -50.38 -24.42 -14.61
CA SER A 273 -51.31 -24.59 -15.72
C SER A 273 -52.65 -23.95 -15.38
N VAL A 274 -53.20 -23.17 -16.29
CA VAL A 274 -54.59 -22.68 -16.26
C VAL A 274 -55.21 -22.93 -17.64
N PRO A 275 -56.45 -23.45 -17.73
CA PRO A 275 -57.19 -23.53 -18.99
C PRO A 275 -57.74 -22.17 -19.46
#